data_AF-A0A3P7IHG4-F1
#
_entry.id   AF-A0A3P7IHG4-F1
#
_cell.length_a   1.000
_cell.length_b   1.000
_cell.length_c   1.000
_cell.angle_alpha   90.00
_cell.angle_beta   90.00
_cell.angle_gamma   90.00
#
_symmetry.space_group_name_H-M   'P 1'
#
loop_
_entity.id
_entity.type
_entity.pdbx_description
1 polymer ?
#
loop_
_entity_poly.entity_id
_entity_poly.type
_entity_poly.pdbx_seq_one_letter_code
_entity_poly.pdbx_strand_id
1 'polypeptide(L)'
;MLQIAISRLAELNDSVNCQLVVSPLSEDVVKQFDLVILTDAPRNVQLKVAGWTRAHNRCLLVADARGLYSYIFADFGNSFFIDDPNGEKVKEFLIEYIDAETGDVTTLENQMHGLEDGDHVTFTEIKGMTELNGCAPLKITVKIVARSQLLYFSFLLLFLVCRISHCKPLFSTLHLEPHVFNIGDAAKNLTPYEEGGRVKQVKVPTYASHKPLAESLADPEFVYWDFAKFDYPSQLHALWSALYEFENKHGRHPEPRSDEDVLLLKAELPDGVEVNDKLLKMFSYQARCFANYFPCVVITFFEIVVHASGNLVTTASVVGGIAAQEAMKAVTHHMTPLKQWLYIDSDDALPGDWSEFDYEKLTVEDCKPRGCRYDGQAAVFGWKYQEALFHQKWFVVGAGAIGCELLKNLAMMGVACGDGGLIKITDMDQIEISNLNRQFLFRMHDVGDKKSVVAGRAVKNFNKDVHIEALAERVGTDTEHIFNDDFFEKLDGVANALDNVDARRYMDRRCVFYRLPLLESGTMGTKGNTQVVYPHLTESYGSSVDPPEKEIPICTLKNFPNEIQHTIQWARDLFV
;
A
#
# COMPACT_ATOMS: atom_id res chain seq x y z
N MET A 1 -28.71 -8.76 -1.88
CA MET A 1 -27.27 -8.72 -2.26
C MET A 1 -26.37 -8.73 -1.03
N LEU A 2 -26.56 -7.82 -0.05
CA LEU A 2 -25.77 -7.81 1.20
C LEU A 2 -25.72 -9.17 1.93
N GLN A 3 -26.86 -9.85 2.07
CA GLN A 3 -26.92 -11.20 2.66
C GLN A 3 -26.01 -12.23 1.95
N ILE A 4 -25.86 -12.12 0.63
CA ILE A 4 -25.00 -13.01 -0.18
C ILE A 4 -23.54 -12.63 0.02
N ALA A 5 -23.22 -11.33 0.09
CA ALA A 5 -21.86 -10.87 0.35
C ALA A 5 -21.37 -11.35 1.72
N ILE A 6 -22.21 -11.25 2.76
CA ILE A 6 -21.88 -11.68 4.12
C ILE A 6 -21.67 -13.19 4.20
N SER A 7 -22.48 -14.00 3.52
CA SER A 7 -22.24 -15.44 3.50
C SER A 7 -20.89 -15.78 2.86
N ARG A 8 -20.48 -15.05 1.81
CA ARG A 8 -19.17 -15.23 1.16
C ARG A 8 -18.00 -14.73 2.01
N LEU A 9 -18.19 -13.67 2.78
CA LEU A 9 -17.20 -13.16 3.74
C LEU A 9 -16.98 -14.17 4.87
N ALA A 10 -18.06 -14.71 5.43
CA ALA A 10 -17.98 -15.69 6.51
C ALA A 10 -17.20 -16.95 6.11
N GLU A 11 -17.18 -17.31 4.81
CA GLU A 11 -16.40 -18.43 4.27
C GLU A 11 -14.88 -18.17 4.24
N LEU A 12 -14.40 -16.93 4.47
CA LEU A 12 -12.97 -16.60 4.39
C LEU A 12 -12.19 -17.05 5.62
N ASN A 13 -12.81 -16.97 6.80
CA ASN A 13 -12.14 -17.29 8.05
C ASN A 13 -13.15 -17.79 9.09
N ASP A 14 -13.10 -19.09 9.39
CA ASP A 14 -13.99 -19.77 10.35
C ASP A 14 -13.86 -19.23 11.80
N SER A 15 -12.81 -18.45 12.10
CA SER A 15 -12.62 -17.81 13.40
C SER A 15 -13.30 -16.43 13.50
N VAL A 16 -13.87 -15.92 12.42
CA VAL A 16 -14.50 -14.59 12.35
C VAL A 16 -16.01 -14.75 12.15
N ASN A 17 -16.80 -14.24 13.09
CA ASN A 17 -18.25 -14.23 12.97
C ASN A 17 -18.69 -12.95 12.26
N CYS A 18 -19.24 -13.09 11.05
CA CYS A 18 -19.84 -11.98 10.32
C CYS A 18 -21.35 -11.92 10.60
N GLN A 19 -21.88 -10.72 10.90
CA GLN A 19 -23.31 -10.48 11.15
C GLN A 19 -23.82 -9.33 10.27
N LEU A 20 -25.07 -9.46 9.80
CA LEU A 20 -25.78 -8.44 9.05
C LEU A 20 -26.68 -7.63 9.98
N VAL A 21 -26.51 -6.31 10.03
CA VAL A 21 -27.40 -5.41 10.77
C VAL A 21 -28.23 -4.57 9.79
N VAL A 22 -29.50 -4.94 9.61
CA VAL A 22 -30.44 -4.20 8.74
C VAL A 22 -31.22 -3.09 9.45
N SER A 23 -31.07 -2.97 10.78
CA SER A 23 -31.72 -1.91 11.54
C SER A 23 -31.08 -0.55 11.23
N PRO A 24 -31.83 0.57 11.32
CA PRO A 24 -31.25 1.89 11.16
C PRO A 24 -30.05 2.10 12.09
N LEU A 25 -29.01 2.71 11.54
CA LEU A 25 -27.81 3.06 12.28
C LEU A 25 -28.12 3.99 13.45
N SER A 26 -27.76 3.56 14.66
CA SER A 26 -27.94 4.29 15.92
C SER A 26 -26.65 4.33 16.75
N GLU A 27 -26.60 5.26 17.70
CA GLU A 27 -25.52 5.37 18.68
C GLU A 27 -25.36 4.09 19.51
N ASP A 28 -26.48 3.42 19.84
CA ASP A 28 -26.48 2.17 20.59
C ASP A 28 -25.82 1.02 19.83
N VAL A 29 -25.86 1.04 18.50
CA VAL A 29 -25.11 0.09 17.66
C VAL A 29 -23.63 0.48 17.68
N VAL A 30 -23.30 1.73 17.36
CA VAL A 30 -21.91 2.21 17.26
C VAL A 30 -21.09 1.94 18.51
N LYS A 31 -21.65 2.19 19.71
CA LYS A 31 -20.90 2.03 20.98
C LYS A 31 -20.47 0.59 21.29
N GLN A 32 -21.05 -0.41 20.61
CA GLN A 32 -20.72 -1.82 20.79
C GLN A 32 -19.41 -2.22 20.11
N PHE A 33 -18.85 -1.36 19.24
CA PHE A 33 -17.67 -1.67 18.43
C PHE A 33 -16.48 -0.80 18.82
N ASP A 34 -15.28 -1.39 18.79
CA ASP A 34 -14.04 -0.67 19.06
C ASP A 34 -13.62 0.22 17.88
N LEU A 35 -13.99 -0.19 16.67
CA LEU A 35 -13.76 0.52 15.42
C LEU A 35 -15.04 0.52 14.57
N VAL A 36 -15.38 1.68 14.02
CA VAL A 36 -16.40 1.83 12.98
C VAL A 36 -15.73 2.29 11.70
N ILE A 37 -16.03 1.61 10.59
CA ILE A 37 -15.57 2.00 9.26
C ILE A 37 -16.81 2.46 8.47
N LEU A 38 -16.71 3.58 7.78
CA LEU A 38 -17.75 4.11 6.89
C LEU A 38 -17.23 4.16 5.46
N THR A 39 -18.02 3.62 4.54
CA THR A 39 -17.80 3.73 3.10
C THR A 39 -19.08 4.20 2.43
N ASP A 40 -18.97 5.00 1.36
CA ASP A 40 -20.11 5.51 0.59
C ASP A 40 -21.21 6.19 1.45
N ALA A 41 -20.83 6.76 2.59
CA ALA A 41 -21.74 7.37 3.54
C ALA A 41 -21.88 8.87 3.25
N PRO A 42 -23.10 9.43 3.17
CA PRO A 42 -23.29 10.88 3.04
C PRO A 42 -22.64 11.66 4.19
N ARG A 43 -22.17 12.88 3.91
CA ARG A 43 -21.42 13.71 4.87
C ARG A 43 -22.14 13.92 6.21
N ASN A 44 -23.45 14.13 6.19
CA ASN A 44 -24.26 14.30 7.40
C ASN A 44 -24.24 13.05 8.28
N VAL A 45 -24.23 11.84 7.70
CA VAL A 45 -24.12 10.59 8.44
C VAL A 45 -22.70 10.42 8.98
N GLN A 46 -21.66 10.71 8.19
CA GLN A 46 -20.28 10.67 8.65
C GLN A 46 -20.07 11.54 9.88
N LEU A 47 -20.55 12.79 9.86
CA LEU A 47 -20.46 13.73 10.99
C LEU A 47 -21.21 13.23 12.23
N LYS A 48 -22.40 12.65 12.04
CA LYS A 48 -23.20 12.08 13.13
C LYS A 48 -22.48 10.91 13.81
N VAL A 49 -21.96 9.97 13.02
CA VAL A 49 -21.23 8.81 13.52
C VAL A 49 -19.91 9.22 14.17
N ALA A 50 -19.19 10.19 13.61
CA ALA A 50 -17.97 10.74 14.21
C ALA A 50 -18.23 11.34 15.59
N GLY A 51 -19.37 12.01 15.78
CA GLY A 51 -19.80 12.49 17.10
C GLY A 51 -20.00 11.34 18.08
N TRP A 52 -20.69 10.27 17.66
CA TRP A 52 -20.92 9.09 18.49
C TRP A 52 -19.66 8.33 18.84
N THR A 53 -18.76 8.08 17.88
CA THR A 53 -17.51 7.37 18.13
C THR A 53 -16.66 8.14 19.14
N ARG A 54 -16.55 9.47 19.00
CA ARG A 54 -15.85 10.32 19.97
C ARG A 54 -16.49 10.29 21.36
N ALA A 55 -17.82 10.34 21.44
CA ALA A 55 -18.53 10.31 22.72
C ALA A 55 -18.29 9.00 23.51
N HIS A 56 -18.03 7.89 22.80
CA HIS A 56 -17.81 6.56 23.39
C HIS A 56 -16.36 6.06 23.28
N ASN A 57 -15.41 6.95 22.95
CA ASN A 57 -13.99 6.62 22.77
C ASN A 57 -13.74 5.44 21.82
N ARG A 58 -14.45 5.44 20.68
CA ARG A 58 -14.32 4.45 19.60
C ARG A 58 -13.53 5.04 18.43
N CYS A 59 -12.82 4.18 17.72
CA CYS A 59 -12.09 4.57 16.52
C CYS A 59 -13.06 4.72 15.34
N LEU A 60 -12.76 5.66 14.44
CA LEU A 60 -13.46 5.87 13.19
C LEU A 60 -12.48 5.81 12.01
N LEU A 61 -12.88 5.09 10.96
CA LEU A 61 -12.31 5.21 9.63
C LEU A 61 -13.41 5.61 8.65
N VAL A 62 -13.08 6.50 7.72
CA VAL A 62 -13.94 6.81 6.58
C VAL A 62 -13.11 6.60 5.33
N ALA A 63 -13.61 5.79 4.39
CA ALA A 63 -12.94 5.56 3.12
C ALA A 63 -13.96 5.67 1.98
N ASP A 64 -13.63 6.46 0.96
CA ASP A 64 -14.50 6.64 -0.19
C ASP A 64 -13.70 6.57 -1.49
N ALA A 65 -14.32 6.05 -2.55
CA ALA A 65 -13.69 5.84 -3.86
C ALA A 65 -14.67 6.16 -5.00
N ARG A 66 -14.25 7.06 -5.90
CA ARG A 66 -14.99 7.53 -7.07
C ARG A 66 -14.05 7.62 -8.27
N GLY A 67 -14.18 6.69 -9.20
CA GLY A 67 -13.28 6.55 -10.34
C GLY A 67 -11.83 6.34 -9.91
N LEU A 68 -10.97 7.24 -10.39
CA LEU A 68 -9.54 7.27 -10.06
C LEU A 68 -9.23 8.03 -8.77
N TYR A 69 -10.23 8.61 -8.10
CA TYR A 69 -10.06 9.37 -6.88
C TYR A 69 -10.57 8.61 -5.67
N SER A 70 -9.87 8.75 -4.56
CA SER A 70 -10.31 8.19 -3.30
C SER A 70 -9.71 8.96 -2.13
N TYR A 71 -10.26 8.72 -0.94
CA TYR A 71 -9.65 9.18 0.29
C TYR A 71 -9.83 8.18 1.42
N ILE A 72 -8.94 8.28 2.41
CA ILE A 72 -9.06 7.61 3.70
C ILE A 72 -8.88 8.67 4.79
N PHE A 73 -9.79 8.69 5.74
CA PHE A 73 -9.73 9.51 6.94
C PHE A 73 -9.69 8.61 8.18
N ALA A 74 -8.76 8.90 9.10
CA ALA A 74 -8.63 8.20 10.37
C ALA A 74 -8.82 9.13 11.56
N ASP A 75 -9.65 8.69 12.51
CA ASP A 75 -9.85 9.34 13.80
C ASP A 75 -9.85 8.30 14.94
N PHE A 76 -8.70 8.16 15.61
CA PHE A 76 -8.52 7.22 16.71
C PHE A 76 -8.53 7.90 18.08
N GLY A 77 -9.08 9.12 18.16
CA GLY A 77 -9.20 9.87 19.41
C GLY A 77 -8.04 10.83 19.69
N ASN A 78 -8.06 11.43 20.88
CA ASN A 78 -7.11 12.49 21.26
C ASN A 78 -5.73 11.96 21.70
N SER A 79 -5.66 10.69 22.09
CA SER A 79 -4.45 10.08 22.65
C SER A 79 -4.48 8.57 22.40
N PHE A 80 -4.25 8.20 21.15
CA PHE A 80 -4.16 6.82 20.72
C PHE A 80 -2.79 6.24 21.07
N PHE A 81 -2.78 5.17 21.86
CA PHE A 81 -1.56 4.47 22.27
C PHE A 81 -0.98 3.64 21.12
N ILE A 82 0.35 3.71 20.94
CA ILE A 82 1.11 2.98 19.92
C ILE A 82 2.26 2.25 20.60
N ASP A 83 2.29 0.91 20.53
CA ASP A 83 3.33 0.09 21.16
C ASP A 83 4.62 0.01 20.33
N ASP A 84 4.47 0.00 19.02
CA ASP A 84 5.52 -0.07 18.02
C ASP A 84 5.18 0.86 16.85
N PRO A 85 5.88 1.98 16.66
CA PRO A 85 5.50 2.95 15.64
C PRO A 85 5.81 2.54 14.20
N ASN A 86 6.70 1.57 13.96
CA ASN A 86 7.24 1.29 12.61
C ASN A 86 7.28 -0.19 12.20
N GLY A 87 7.08 -1.13 13.13
CA GLY A 87 7.14 -2.57 12.85
C GLY A 87 8.52 -3.12 12.50
N GLU A 88 9.57 -2.29 12.50
CA GLU A 88 10.94 -2.71 12.18
C GLU A 88 11.53 -3.56 13.31
N LYS A 89 12.42 -4.50 13.00
CA LYS A 89 13.09 -5.26 14.07
C LYS A 89 13.97 -4.33 14.90
N VAL A 90 13.98 -4.53 16.22
CA VAL A 90 14.91 -3.81 17.10
C VAL A 90 16.35 -4.10 16.68
N LYS A 91 17.17 -3.05 16.65
CA LYS A 91 18.58 -3.14 16.30
C LYS A 91 19.38 -3.61 17.52
N GLU A 92 20.28 -4.55 17.30
CA GLU A 92 21.22 -5.04 18.31
C GLU A 92 22.62 -5.10 17.69
N PHE A 93 23.63 -4.60 18.41
CA PHE A 93 25.00 -4.55 17.92
C PHE A 93 26.01 -4.48 19.07
N LEU A 94 27.27 -4.75 18.74
CA LEU A 94 28.37 -4.82 19.71
C LEU A 94 29.06 -3.47 19.87
N ILE A 95 29.54 -3.23 21.10
CA ILE A 95 30.22 -2.00 21.50
C ILE A 95 31.73 -2.20 21.35
N GLU A 96 32.39 -1.20 20.78
CA GLU A 96 33.85 -1.09 20.79
C GLU A 96 34.32 -0.28 22.00
N TYR A 97 33.72 0.89 22.23
CA TYR A 97 34.14 1.82 23.27
C TYR A 97 32.99 2.73 23.74
N ILE A 98 33.03 3.14 25.00
CA ILE A 98 32.15 4.17 25.57
C ILE A 98 33.02 5.24 26.23
N ASP A 99 32.87 6.49 25.80
CA ASP A 99 33.55 7.64 26.37
C ASP A 99 32.76 8.21 27.56
N ALA A 100 33.37 8.20 28.75
CA ALA A 100 32.77 8.71 29.98
C ALA A 100 32.58 10.24 29.99
N GLU A 101 33.43 10.98 29.26
CA GLU A 101 33.42 12.45 29.27
C GLU A 101 32.36 13.00 28.30
N THR A 102 32.31 12.43 27.09
CA THR A 102 31.42 12.88 26.02
C THR A 102 30.08 12.15 26.01
N GLY A 103 30.03 10.92 26.53
CA GLY A 103 28.87 10.04 26.39
C GLY A 103 28.76 9.39 25.01
N ASP A 104 29.83 9.43 24.21
CA ASP A 104 29.86 8.77 22.90
C ASP A 104 30.00 7.26 23.06
N VAL A 105 29.19 6.52 22.31
CA VAL A 105 29.23 5.08 22.19
C VAL A 105 29.64 4.74 20.76
N THR A 106 30.76 4.05 20.63
CA THR A 106 31.31 3.59 19.35
C THR A 106 31.00 2.11 19.15
N THR A 107 30.41 1.77 18.01
CA THR A 107 30.19 0.39 17.59
C THR A 107 31.44 -0.19 16.95
N LEU A 108 31.54 -1.52 16.86
CA LEU A 108 32.64 -2.18 16.15
C LEU A 108 32.81 -1.62 14.71
N GLU A 109 34.05 -1.45 14.27
CA GLU A 109 34.44 -0.84 12.99
C GLU A 109 33.67 -1.35 11.75
N ASN A 110 33.30 -2.64 11.73
CA ASN A 110 32.57 -3.26 10.59
C ASN A 110 31.04 -3.32 10.78
N GLN A 111 30.50 -2.69 11.82
CA GLN A 111 29.09 -2.73 12.16
C GLN A 111 28.54 -1.31 12.28
N MET A 112 27.55 -0.96 11.45
CA MET A 112 26.82 0.30 11.58
C MET A 112 25.67 0.12 12.59
N HIS A 113 25.43 1.11 13.46
CA HIS A 113 24.34 1.03 14.43
C HIS A 113 22.96 1.11 13.77
N GLY A 114 22.84 1.88 12.69
CA GLY A 114 21.58 2.12 11.98
C GLY A 114 20.51 2.85 12.77
N LEU A 115 20.74 3.22 14.04
CA LEU A 115 19.84 4.05 14.88
C LEU A 115 19.50 5.41 14.25
N GLU A 116 18.39 5.99 14.69
CA GLU A 116 17.89 7.32 14.33
C GLU A 116 17.87 8.25 15.55
N ASP A 117 17.89 9.56 15.31
CA ASP A 117 17.88 10.55 16.39
C ASP A 117 16.61 10.42 17.25
N GLY A 118 16.78 10.35 18.57
CA GLY A 118 15.68 10.13 19.51
C GLY A 118 15.27 8.67 19.74
N ASP A 119 15.94 7.71 19.09
CA ASP A 119 15.84 6.29 19.47
C ASP A 119 16.20 6.08 20.95
N HIS A 120 15.75 4.97 21.52
CA HIS A 120 16.13 4.59 22.88
C HIS A 120 16.89 3.27 22.88
N VAL A 121 17.84 3.13 23.79
CA VAL A 121 18.68 1.93 23.91
C VAL A 121 18.85 1.49 25.36
N THR A 122 19.15 0.21 25.55
CA THR A 122 19.65 -0.36 26.80
C THR A 122 20.90 -1.19 26.54
N PHE A 123 21.64 -1.52 27.59
CA PHE A 123 22.95 -2.15 27.50
C PHE A 123 23.01 -3.45 28.27
N THR A 124 23.86 -4.36 27.82
CA THR A 124 24.20 -5.60 28.53
C THR A 124 25.66 -5.97 28.28
N GLU A 125 26.25 -6.77 29.17
CA GLU A 125 27.60 -7.36 29.01
C GLU A 125 28.76 -6.35 28.95
N ILE A 126 28.56 -5.10 29.37
CA ILE A 126 29.65 -4.12 29.47
C ILE A 126 30.52 -4.45 30.69
N LYS A 127 31.84 -4.51 30.50
CA LYS A 127 32.84 -4.51 31.59
C LYS A 127 33.41 -3.11 31.76
N GLY A 128 33.49 -2.62 33.00
CA GLY A 128 33.53 -1.18 33.27
C GLY A 128 32.17 -0.53 32.97
N MET A 129 31.84 0.62 33.56
CA MET A 129 30.50 1.24 33.44
C MET A 129 29.33 0.28 33.71
N THR A 130 29.47 -0.64 34.68
CA THR A 130 28.50 -1.73 34.91
C THR A 130 27.08 -1.26 35.24
N GLU A 131 26.94 0.00 35.66
CA GLU A 131 25.68 0.69 35.92
C GLU A 131 24.82 0.86 34.66
N LEU A 132 25.42 0.80 33.47
CA LEU A 132 24.69 0.81 32.20
C LEU A 132 23.99 -0.54 31.92
N ASN A 133 24.50 -1.65 32.47
CA ASN A 133 23.94 -2.97 32.21
C ASN A 133 22.52 -3.07 32.81
N GLY A 134 21.52 -3.29 31.96
CA GLY A 134 20.11 -3.36 32.35
C GLY A 134 19.50 -2.02 32.76
N CYS A 135 20.10 -0.90 32.34
CA CYS A 135 19.57 0.43 32.64
C CYS A 135 18.20 0.65 31.98
N ALA A 136 17.43 1.60 32.52
CA ALA A 136 16.23 2.09 31.85
C ALA A 136 16.57 2.63 30.45
N PRO A 137 15.65 2.56 29.46
CA PRO A 137 15.95 2.98 28.10
C PRO A 137 16.45 4.43 28.04
N LEU A 138 17.64 4.62 27.50
CA LEU A 138 18.29 5.92 27.35
C LEU A 138 18.00 6.47 25.96
N LYS A 139 17.49 7.71 25.90
CA LYS A 139 17.32 8.44 24.64
C LYS A 139 18.70 8.79 24.06
N ILE A 140 18.88 8.52 22.78
CA ILE A 140 20.14 8.74 22.08
C ILE A 140 20.07 9.91 21.12
N THR A 141 21.26 10.45 20.80
CA THR A 141 21.45 11.40 19.70
C THR A 141 22.43 10.83 18.70
N VAL A 142 22.07 10.81 17.42
CA VAL A 142 22.98 10.33 16.38
C VAL A 142 23.93 11.46 15.98
N LYS A 143 25.23 11.16 15.88
CA LYS A 143 26.20 12.18 15.48
C LYS A 143 26.11 12.51 14.00
N ILE A 144 26.20 13.80 13.71
CA ILE A 144 26.25 14.32 12.35
C ILE A 144 27.57 15.07 12.18
N VAL A 145 28.38 14.65 11.22
CA VAL A 145 29.61 15.33 10.82
C VAL A 145 29.36 16.10 9.53
N ALA A 146 29.63 17.40 9.58
CA ALA A 146 29.75 18.22 8.38
C ALA A 146 31.06 17.86 7.66
N ARG A 147 30.99 17.13 6.54
CA ARG A 147 32.13 17.03 5.63
C ARG A 147 32.06 18.18 4.63
N SER A 148 33.07 19.05 4.64
CA SER A 148 33.32 20.01 3.58
C SER A 148 33.92 19.29 2.36
N GLN A 149 33.09 18.61 1.57
CA GLN A 149 33.51 18.11 0.26
C GLN A 149 33.18 19.13 -0.83
N LEU A 150 34.20 19.57 -1.56
CA LEU A 150 34.09 20.21 -2.86
C LEU A 150 33.61 19.17 -3.89
N LEU A 151 32.33 18.80 -3.86
CA LEU A 151 31.71 17.97 -4.88
C LEU A 151 31.23 18.86 -6.04
N TYR A 152 32.16 19.20 -6.93
CA TYR A 152 31.81 19.44 -8.34
C TYR A 152 31.39 18.08 -8.92
N PHE A 153 30.27 18.01 -9.64
CA PHE A 153 29.63 16.82 -10.24
C PHE A 153 28.50 16.18 -9.41
N SER A 154 27.32 16.80 -9.45
CA SER A 154 26.00 16.15 -9.67
C SER A 154 24.80 17.10 -9.49
N PHE A 155 25.01 18.36 -9.13
CA PHE A 155 23.94 19.36 -8.95
C PHE A 155 23.66 20.27 -10.17
N LEU A 156 23.79 19.76 -11.41
CA LEU A 156 23.39 20.54 -12.59
C LEU A 156 21.88 20.45 -12.90
N LEU A 157 21.15 19.49 -12.30
CA LEU A 157 19.72 19.31 -12.59
C LEU A 157 18.78 20.20 -11.74
N LEU A 158 19.19 20.60 -10.53
CA LEU A 158 18.35 21.42 -9.65
C LEU A 158 18.42 22.93 -9.99
N PHE A 159 19.50 23.38 -10.63
CA PHE A 159 19.70 24.80 -10.97
C PHE A 159 19.01 25.24 -12.27
N LEU A 160 18.49 24.32 -13.08
CA LEU A 160 17.76 24.69 -14.30
C LEU A 160 16.31 25.16 -14.02
N VAL A 161 15.78 24.94 -12.81
CA VAL A 161 14.39 25.26 -12.45
C VAL A 161 14.25 26.61 -11.74
N CYS A 162 15.27 27.10 -11.02
CA CYS A 162 15.19 28.39 -10.32
C CYS A 162 16.16 29.43 -10.90
N ARG A 163 15.65 30.36 -11.72
CA ARG A 163 16.33 31.61 -12.11
C ARG A 163 16.44 32.56 -10.91
N ILE A 164 17.28 32.23 -9.93
CA ILE A 164 17.67 33.18 -8.87
C ILE A 164 19.15 33.49 -9.03
N SER A 165 19.42 34.70 -9.49
CA SER A 165 20.76 35.25 -9.62
C SER A 165 21.31 35.62 -8.24
N HIS A 166 22.55 35.18 -7.97
CA HIS A 166 23.47 35.64 -6.91
C HIS A 166 23.23 35.13 -5.48
N CYS A 167 23.46 33.84 -5.27
CA CYS A 167 24.04 33.32 -4.02
C CYS A 167 24.83 32.03 -4.33
N LYS A 168 26.10 31.95 -3.93
CA LYS A 168 26.82 30.65 -3.88
C LYS A 168 26.32 29.94 -2.62
N PRO A 169 25.62 28.80 -2.70
CA PRO A 169 25.31 28.05 -1.51
C PRO A 169 26.53 27.17 -1.17
N LEU A 170 27.09 27.40 0.01
CA LEU A 170 27.99 26.46 0.65
C LEU A 170 27.10 25.36 1.24
N PHE A 171 26.71 24.36 0.45
CA PHE A 171 25.98 23.21 0.99
C PHE A 171 26.97 22.28 1.68
N SER A 172 27.04 22.33 3.01
CA SER A 172 27.65 21.26 3.80
C SER A 172 26.72 20.06 3.74
N THR A 173 27.14 18.96 3.11
CA THR A 173 26.46 17.68 3.27
C THR A 173 26.73 17.18 4.68
N LEU A 174 25.67 17.20 5.49
CA LEU A 174 25.63 16.60 6.82
C LEU A 174 25.60 15.08 6.65
N HIS A 175 26.63 14.40 7.11
CA HIS A 175 26.69 12.94 7.10
C HIS A 175 26.53 12.41 8.51
N LEU A 176 25.64 11.45 8.71
CA LEU A 176 25.54 10.71 9.96
C LEU A 176 26.85 9.93 10.17
N GLU A 177 27.41 9.96 11.37
CA GLU A 177 28.46 9.02 11.76
C GLU A 177 27.81 7.66 11.98
N PRO A 178 28.05 6.66 11.12
CA PRO A 178 27.26 5.42 11.16
C PRO A 178 27.69 4.45 12.26
N HIS A 179 28.76 4.78 12.99
CA HIS A 179 29.38 3.97 14.04
C HIS A 179 29.37 4.64 15.42
N VAL A 180 28.86 5.88 15.54
CA VAL A 180 28.91 6.63 16.78
C VAL A 180 27.57 7.30 17.07
N PHE A 181 27.05 7.06 18.26
CA PHE A 181 25.89 7.77 18.81
C PHE A 181 26.18 8.20 20.23
N ASN A 182 25.40 9.14 20.76
CA ASN A 182 25.64 9.75 22.07
C ASN A 182 24.50 9.42 23.04
N ILE A 183 24.84 9.07 24.29
CA ILE A 183 23.90 8.81 25.40
C ILE A 183 23.84 9.95 26.42
N GLY A 184 24.42 11.11 26.08
CA GLY A 184 24.47 12.29 26.91
C GLY A 184 25.13 12.06 28.25
N ASP A 185 24.55 12.65 29.29
CA ASP A 185 25.10 12.65 30.64
C ASP A 185 25.00 11.29 31.35
N ALA A 186 24.39 10.28 30.72
CA ALA A 186 24.25 8.95 31.31
C ALA A 186 25.60 8.24 31.55
N ALA A 187 26.64 8.60 30.78
CA ALA A 187 27.99 8.08 30.98
C ALA A 187 28.79 8.84 32.07
N LYS A 188 28.32 10.03 32.48
CA LYS A 188 29.08 10.89 33.40
C LYS A 188 29.14 10.28 34.79
N ASN A 189 30.33 10.36 35.39
CA ASN A 189 30.63 9.85 36.73
C ASN A 189 30.49 8.32 36.88
N LEU A 190 30.39 7.58 35.77
CA LEU A 190 30.49 6.13 35.81
C LEU A 190 31.95 5.67 35.96
N THR A 191 32.13 4.42 36.36
CA THR A 191 33.44 3.76 36.31
C THR A 191 33.98 3.76 34.88
N PRO A 192 35.31 3.83 34.63
CA PRO A 192 35.84 3.79 33.27
C PRO A 192 35.39 2.53 32.53
N TYR A 193 35.09 2.66 31.23
CA TYR A 193 34.84 1.53 30.36
C TYR A 193 36.11 0.67 30.23
N GLU A 194 35.96 -0.65 30.27
CA GLU A 194 37.07 -1.60 30.10
C GLU A 194 36.97 -2.31 28.75
N GLU A 195 35.91 -3.10 28.53
CA GLU A 195 35.71 -3.86 27.29
C GLU A 195 34.29 -4.43 27.15
N GLY A 196 33.95 -4.77 25.90
CA GLY A 196 32.76 -5.54 25.55
C GLY A 196 31.46 -4.76 25.67
N GLY A 197 30.36 -5.51 25.58
CA GLY A 197 29.02 -4.96 25.70
C GLY A 197 28.21 -5.01 24.41
N ARG A 198 26.91 -4.96 24.63
CA ARG A 198 25.87 -5.02 23.62
C ARG A 198 24.91 -3.87 23.84
N VAL A 199 24.51 -3.25 22.74
CA VAL A 199 23.43 -2.27 22.71
C VAL A 199 22.22 -2.95 22.11
N LYS A 200 21.07 -2.75 22.74
CA LYS A 200 19.77 -3.16 22.20
C LYS A 200 18.84 -1.94 22.12
N GLN A 201 18.32 -1.67 20.93
CA GLN A 201 17.27 -0.67 20.75
C GLN A 201 16.01 -1.10 21.51
N VAL A 202 15.39 -0.14 22.19
CA VAL A 202 14.13 -0.31 22.91
C VAL A 202 13.09 0.58 22.27
N LYS A 203 11.98 -0.01 21.81
CA LYS A 203 10.83 0.75 21.35
C LYS A 203 10.06 1.27 22.55
N VAL A 204 10.04 2.58 22.70
CA VAL A 204 9.24 3.24 23.73
C VAL A 204 7.87 3.55 23.13
N PRO A 205 6.77 3.19 23.81
CA PRO A 205 5.44 3.49 23.31
C PRO A 205 5.24 4.98 23.06
N THR A 206 4.52 5.31 22.00
CA THR A 206 4.20 6.68 21.60
C THR A 206 2.69 6.89 21.58
N TYR A 207 2.27 8.14 21.39
CA TYR A 207 0.87 8.50 21.30
C TYR A 207 0.61 9.34 20.05
N ALA A 208 -0.47 9.02 19.33
CA ALA A 208 -1.01 9.85 18.27
C ALA A 208 -2.26 10.61 18.76
N SER A 209 -2.50 11.78 18.19
CA SER A 209 -3.69 12.57 18.45
C SER A 209 -4.32 12.93 17.11
N HIS A 210 -5.61 12.63 16.97
CA HIS A 210 -6.42 12.97 15.79
C HIS A 210 -7.39 14.10 16.13
N LYS A 211 -7.70 14.94 15.14
CA LYS A 211 -8.78 15.93 15.27
C LYS A 211 -10.12 15.22 15.01
N PRO A 212 -11.22 15.63 15.66
CA PRO A 212 -12.55 15.18 15.28
C PRO A 212 -12.84 15.51 13.81
N LEU A 213 -13.63 14.68 13.13
CA LEU A 213 -13.97 14.86 11.71
C LEU A 213 -14.37 16.30 11.37
N ALA A 214 -15.27 16.91 12.16
CA ALA A 214 -15.77 18.27 11.94
C ALA A 214 -14.66 19.34 12.01
N GLU A 215 -13.71 19.20 12.94
CA GLU A 215 -12.57 20.11 13.07
C GLU A 215 -11.55 19.87 11.95
N SER A 216 -11.27 18.59 11.64
CA SER A 216 -10.34 18.20 10.58
C SER A 216 -10.79 18.61 9.18
N LEU A 217 -12.10 18.85 8.98
CA LEU A 217 -12.63 19.38 7.72
C LEU A 217 -12.35 20.87 7.54
N ALA A 218 -12.26 21.62 8.63
CA ALA A 218 -11.92 23.03 8.58
C ALA A 218 -10.40 23.24 8.55
N ASP A 219 -9.64 22.36 9.22
CA ASP A 219 -8.18 22.45 9.34
C ASP A 219 -7.53 21.06 9.16
N PRO A 220 -7.45 20.57 7.90
CA PRO A 220 -7.00 19.22 7.59
C PRO A 220 -5.49 19.02 7.74
N GLU A 221 -5.12 17.82 8.18
CA GLU A 221 -3.73 17.33 8.18
C GLU A 221 -3.60 16.22 7.12
N PHE A 222 -2.80 16.50 6.09
CA PHE A 222 -2.66 15.65 4.92
C PHE A 222 -1.47 14.70 5.02
N VAL A 223 -1.71 13.45 4.63
CA VAL A 223 -0.69 12.47 4.27
C VAL A 223 -0.54 12.48 2.74
N TYR A 224 0.69 12.63 2.26
CA TYR A 224 0.98 12.76 0.84
C TYR A 224 1.13 11.40 0.18
N TRP A 225 0.24 11.10 -0.77
CA TRP A 225 0.30 9.90 -1.61
C TRP A 225 1.40 9.99 -2.67
N ASP A 226 1.52 11.15 -3.32
CA ASP A 226 2.49 11.43 -4.38
C ASP A 226 3.17 12.78 -4.13
N PHE A 227 4.49 12.76 -3.89
CA PHE A 227 5.27 13.96 -3.67
C PHE A 227 5.46 14.82 -4.94
N ALA A 228 5.17 14.30 -6.13
CA ALA A 228 5.13 15.09 -7.36
C ALA A 228 3.87 15.98 -7.45
N LYS A 229 2.83 15.67 -6.66
CA LYS A 229 1.52 16.34 -6.65
C LYS A 229 1.22 16.97 -5.29
N PHE A 230 2.15 17.80 -4.80
CA PHE A 230 2.10 18.34 -3.42
C PHE A 230 0.88 19.23 -3.13
N ASP A 231 0.28 19.85 -4.16
CA ASP A 231 -0.91 20.70 -4.07
C ASP A 231 -2.23 19.94 -4.27
N TYR A 232 -2.20 18.65 -4.60
CA TYR A 232 -3.41 17.86 -4.86
C TYR A 232 -4.23 17.59 -3.60
N PRO A 233 -3.67 17.23 -2.43
CA PRO A 233 -4.48 16.88 -1.26
C PRO A 233 -5.44 17.99 -0.83
N SER A 234 -5.01 19.25 -0.84
CA SER A 234 -5.88 20.39 -0.48
C SER A 234 -6.99 20.63 -1.50
N GLN A 235 -6.68 20.49 -2.79
CA GLN A 235 -7.66 20.62 -3.87
C GLN A 235 -8.68 19.48 -3.85
N LEU A 236 -8.22 18.24 -3.68
CA LEU A 236 -9.08 17.07 -3.54
C LEU A 236 -9.97 17.19 -2.30
N HIS A 237 -9.44 17.68 -1.18
CA HIS A 237 -10.25 17.95 0.02
C HIS A 237 -11.43 18.89 -0.25
N ALA A 238 -11.18 19.97 -1.01
CA ALA A 238 -12.23 20.90 -1.43
C ALA A 238 -13.23 20.25 -2.41
N LEU A 239 -12.75 19.48 -3.38
CA LEU A 239 -13.59 18.77 -4.36
C LEU A 239 -14.48 17.71 -3.73
N TRP A 240 -13.97 16.93 -2.79
CA TRP A 240 -14.77 15.97 -2.03
C TRP A 240 -15.82 16.66 -1.17
N SER A 241 -15.49 17.81 -0.57
CA SER A 241 -16.47 18.62 0.18
C SER A 241 -17.58 19.14 -0.75
N ALA A 242 -17.21 19.67 -1.92
CA ALA A 242 -18.15 20.11 -2.94
C ALA A 242 -19.03 18.96 -3.47
N LEU A 243 -18.47 17.76 -3.63
CA LEU A 243 -19.20 16.58 -4.09
C LEU A 243 -20.33 16.21 -3.13
N TYR A 244 -20.04 16.17 -1.83
CA TYR A 244 -21.09 15.86 -0.85
C TYR A 244 -22.17 16.93 -0.79
N GLU A 245 -21.83 18.21 -0.98
CA GLU A 245 -22.83 19.27 -1.04
C GLU A 245 -23.66 19.20 -2.34
N PHE A 246 -23.01 18.91 -3.47
CA PHE A 246 -23.67 18.64 -4.75
C PHE A 246 -24.70 17.51 -4.60
N GLU A 247 -24.30 16.39 -4.01
CA GLU A 247 -25.18 15.23 -3.79
C GLU A 247 -26.35 15.58 -2.88
N ASN A 248 -26.10 16.33 -1.80
CA ASN A 248 -27.12 16.79 -0.87
C ASN A 248 -28.15 17.71 -1.54
N LYS A 249 -27.69 18.64 -2.38
CA LYS A 249 -28.54 19.65 -3.04
C LYS A 249 -29.30 19.10 -4.25
N HIS A 250 -28.65 18.27 -5.05
CA HIS A 250 -29.20 17.77 -6.31
C HIS A 250 -29.83 16.38 -6.20
N GLY A 251 -29.58 15.64 -5.10
CA GLY A 251 -30.13 14.30 -4.88
C GLY A 251 -29.61 13.25 -5.88
N ARG A 252 -28.49 13.54 -6.55
CA ARG A 252 -27.82 12.67 -7.53
C ARG A 252 -26.32 12.94 -7.54
N HIS A 253 -25.58 12.04 -8.19
CA HIS A 253 -24.16 12.24 -8.48
C HIS A 253 -23.97 13.00 -9.81
N PRO A 254 -22.77 13.57 -10.06
CA PRO A 254 -22.40 14.06 -11.37
C PRO A 254 -22.49 12.97 -12.44
N GLU A 255 -23.02 13.32 -13.62
CA GLU A 255 -23.07 12.45 -14.78
C GLU A 255 -21.70 12.40 -15.48
N PRO A 256 -21.26 11.24 -16.01
CA PRO A 256 -19.93 11.10 -16.59
C PRO A 256 -19.80 12.01 -17.81
N ARG A 257 -18.67 12.72 -17.88
CA ARG A 257 -18.35 13.66 -18.99
C ARG A 257 -19.34 14.82 -19.15
N SER A 258 -20.15 15.15 -18.14
CA SER A 258 -21.10 16.28 -18.19
C SER A 258 -20.42 17.61 -17.83
N ASP A 259 -20.22 18.48 -18.82
CA ASP A 259 -19.69 19.84 -18.59
C ASP A 259 -20.67 20.72 -17.77
N GLU A 260 -21.97 20.44 -17.84
CA GLU A 260 -22.97 21.11 -17.01
C GLU A 260 -22.74 20.79 -15.52
N ASP A 261 -22.47 19.52 -15.21
CA ASP A 261 -22.21 19.10 -13.83
C ASP A 261 -20.86 19.55 -13.31
N VAL A 262 -19.89 19.83 -14.19
CA VAL A 262 -18.64 20.51 -13.81
C VAL A 262 -18.95 21.90 -13.27
N LEU A 263 -19.84 22.66 -13.93
CA LEU A 263 -20.23 23.99 -13.49
C LEU A 263 -21.03 23.96 -12.18
N LEU A 264 -21.94 22.99 -12.04
CA LEU A 264 -22.70 22.79 -10.81
C LEU A 264 -21.78 22.40 -9.64
N LEU A 265 -20.85 21.45 -9.84
CA LEU A 265 -19.87 21.08 -8.81
C LEU A 265 -18.98 22.26 -8.42
N LYS A 266 -18.55 23.07 -9.41
CA LYS A 266 -17.75 24.29 -9.16
C LYS A 266 -18.51 25.28 -8.26
N ALA A 267 -19.83 25.37 -8.40
CA ALA A 267 -20.66 26.26 -7.60
C ALA A 267 -20.80 25.80 -6.13
N GLU A 268 -20.51 24.53 -5.83
CA GLU A 268 -20.53 23.99 -4.47
C GLU A 268 -19.14 23.95 -3.80
N LEU A 269 -18.10 24.52 -4.44
CA LEU A 269 -16.79 24.65 -3.82
C LEU A 269 -16.85 25.56 -2.57
N PRO A 270 -16.05 25.28 -1.52
CA PRO A 270 -15.97 26.16 -0.36
C PRO A 270 -15.58 27.59 -0.72
N ASP A 271 -16.14 28.57 -0.01
CA ASP A 271 -15.92 29.99 -0.27
C ASP A 271 -14.43 30.35 -0.30
N GLY A 272 -14.01 31.01 -1.38
CA GLY A 272 -12.63 31.49 -1.56
C GLY A 272 -11.60 30.41 -1.92
N VAL A 273 -12.03 29.16 -2.13
CA VAL A 273 -11.15 28.09 -2.59
C VAL A 273 -11.15 28.02 -4.12
N GLU A 274 -9.96 28.11 -4.71
CA GLU A 274 -9.75 27.86 -6.14
C GLU A 274 -9.13 26.47 -6.34
N VAL A 275 -9.64 25.74 -7.33
CA VAL A 275 -9.13 24.43 -7.73
C VAL A 275 -8.73 24.49 -9.20
N ASN A 276 -7.67 23.78 -9.56
CA ASN A 276 -7.25 23.64 -10.95
C ASN A 276 -8.41 23.13 -11.82
N ASP A 277 -8.73 23.87 -12.90
CA ASP A 277 -9.89 23.55 -13.75
C ASP A 277 -9.79 22.17 -14.41
N LYS A 278 -8.58 21.69 -14.74
CA LYS A 278 -8.38 20.34 -15.28
C LYS A 278 -8.71 19.29 -14.22
N LEU A 279 -8.22 19.46 -12.99
CA LEU A 279 -8.50 18.55 -11.88
C LEU A 279 -10.00 18.54 -11.53
N LEU A 280 -10.63 19.72 -11.40
CA LEU A 280 -12.07 19.84 -11.17
C LEU A 280 -12.89 19.10 -12.24
N LYS A 281 -12.54 19.30 -13.51
CA LYS A 281 -13.20 18.66 -14.63
C LYS A 281 -13.04 17.14 -14.58
N MET A 282 -11.80 16.66 -14.37
CA MET A 282 -11.51 15.23 -14.31
C MET A 282 -12.15 14.54 -13.10
N PHE A 283 -12.21 15.22 -11.96
CA PHE A 283 -12.91 14.77 -10.78
C PHE A 283 -14.41 14.65 -11.03
N SER A 284 -15.06 15.72 -11.50
CA SER A 284 -16.50 15.73 -11.79
C SER A 284 -16.91 14.62 -12.76
N TYR A 285 -16.14 14.42 -13.83
CA TYR A 285 -16.39 13.39 -14.84
C TYR A 285 -16.40 11.95 -14.30
N GLN A 286 -15.75 11.72 -13.16
CA GLN A 286 -15.56 10.40 -12.57
C GLN A 286 -16.26 10.25 -11.22
N ALA A 287 -16.78 11.35 -10.65
CA ALA A 287 -17.41 11.42 -9.35
C ALA A 287 -18.79 10.73 -9.26
N ARG A 288 -19.20 10.02 -10.31
CA ARG A 288 -20.44 9.26 -10.31
C ARG A 288 -20.37 8.15 -9.26
N CYS A 289 -21.49 7.92 -8.57
CA CYS A 289 -21.80 6.68 -7.87
C CYS A 289 -23.16 6.15 -8.40
N PHE A 290 -23.36 4.84 -8.50
CA PHE A 290 -24.67 4.24 -8.76
C PHE A 290 -25.05 3.41 -7.53
N ALA A 291 -25.20 4.11 -6.42
CA ALA A 291 -25.99 3.61 -5.32
C ALA A 291 -27.42 4.13 -5.51
N ASN A 292 -28.40 3.24 -5.68
CA ASN A 292 -29.76 3.63 -5.33
C ASN A 292 -29.77 3.82 -3.81
N TYR A 293 -30.11 5.04 -3.37
CA TYR A 293 -30.30 5.48 -1.99
C TYR A 293 -30.68 4.34 -1.03
N PHE A 294 -29.75 3.93 -0.16
CA PHE A 294 -30.06 3.28 1.11
C PHE A 294 -29.17 3.87 2.22
N PRO A 295 -29.74 4.20 3.39
CA PRO A 295 -28.99 4.80 4.49
C PRO A 295 -27.95 3.82 5.05
N CYS A 296 -26.70 4.25 5.00
CA CYS A 296 -25.55 3.92 5.85
C CYS A 296 -25.70 2.69 6.77
N VAL A 297 -24.95 1.62 6.47
CA VAL A 297 -24.82 0.44 7.31
C VAL A 297 -23.49 0.52 8.08
N VAL A 298 -23.52 0.16 9.36
CA VAL A 298 -22.37 0.19 10.28
C VAL A 298 -21.48 -1.01 10.01
N ILE A 299 -20.19 -0.79 9.84
CA ILE A 299 -19.22 -1.90 9.80
C ILE A 299 -19.01 -2.41 11.22
N THR A 300 -19.51 -3.62 11.45
CA THR A 300 -19.33 -4.40 12.66
C THR A 300 -18.62 -5.69 12.26
N PHE A 301 -17.28 -5.69 12.28
CA PHE A 301 -16.44 -6.81 11.82
C PHE A 301 -16.92 -7.46 10.51
N PHE A 302 -16.48 -6.87 9.39
CA PHE A 302 -16.73 -7.29 8.00
C PHE A 302 -18.20 -7.24 7.55
N GLU A 303 -18.65 -6.03 7.20
CA GLU A 303 -19.79 -5.88 6.29
C GLU A 303 -19.36 -5.13 5.02
N ILE A 304 -19.72 -5.71 3.87
CA ILE A 304 -19.48 -5.19 2.52
C ILE A 304 -20.75 -4.51 2.03
N VAL A 305 -20.65 -3.25 1.64
CA VAL A 305 -21.59 -2.61 0.72
C VAL A 305 -20.92 -2.59 -0.66
N VAL A 306 -21.32 -3.49 -1.58
CA VAL A 306 -21.00 -3.33 -3.02
C VAL A 306 -22.20 -2.69 -3.67
N HIS A 307 -22.32 -1.38 -3.60
CA HIS A 307 -23.06 -0.58 -4.59
C HIS A 307 -22.41 0.79 -4.66
N ALA A 308 -21.15 0.83 -5.09
CA ALA A 308 -20.57 2.05 -5.61
C ALA A 308 -20.37 1.84 -7.10
N SER A 309 -20.63 2.85 -7.90
CA SER A 309 -20.43 2.77 -9.34
C SER A 309 -19.68 4.00 -9.79
N GLY A 310 -19.18 4.03 -11.03
CA GLY A 310 -17.91 4.71 -11.27
C GLY A 310 -16.75 4.08 -10.48
N ASN A 311 -16.89 2.88 -9.91
CA ASN A 311 -15.91 2.33 -8.98
C ASN A 311 -15.00 1.35 -9.71
N LEU A 312 -13.70 1.63 -9.69
CA LEU A 312 -12.68 0.79 -10.29
C LEU A 312 -12.21 -0.23 -9.26
N VAL A 313 -12.19 -1.50 -9.63
CA VAL A 313 -11.73 -2.58 -8.73
C VAL A 313 -10.28 -2.34 -8.25
N THR A 314 -9.47 -1.68 -9.06
CA THR A 314 -8.09 -1.30 -8.74
C THR A 314 -8.05 -0.25 -7.62
N THR A 315 -8.80 0.85 -7.75
CA THR A 315 -8.95 1.87 -6.70
C THR A 315 -9.49 1.24 -5.41
N ALA A 316 -10.54 0.44 -5.51
CA ALA A 316 -11.12 -0.25 -4.36
C ALA A 316 -10.14 -1.22 -3.68
N SER A 317 -9.26 -1.88 -4.44
CA SER A 317 -8.24 -2.79 -3.88
C SER A 317 -7.15 -2.02 -3.12
N VAL A 318 -6.69 -0.90 -3.66
CA VAL A 318 -5.69 -0.04 -3.00
C VAL A 318 -6.27 0.56 -1.72
N VAL A 319 -7.43 1.22 -1.83
CA VAL A 319 -8.09 1.88 -0.69
C VAL A 319 -8.51 0.86 0.36
N GLY A 320 -9.10 -0.26 -0.07
CA GLY A 320 -9.51 -1.34 0.83
C GLY A 320 -8.33 -1.96 1.57
N GLY A 321 -7.19 -2.16 0.90
CA GLY A 321 -5.97 -2.66 1.53
C GLY A 321 -5.42 -1.71 2.58
N ILE A 322 -5.33 -0.41 2.28
CA ILE A 322 -4.85 0.60 3.23
C ILE A 322 -5.83 0.75 4.39
N ALA A 323 -7.14 0.85 4.13
CA ALA A 323 -8.16 0.98 5.17
C ALA A 323 -8.21 -0.28 6.08
N ALA A 324 -8.03 -1.47 5.53
CA ALA A 324 -7.92 -2.70 6.31
C ALA A 324 -6.66 -2.70 7.20
N GLN A 325 -5.53 -2.18 6.70
CA GLN A 325 -4.33 -2.03 7.51
C GLN A 325 -4.55 -1.01 8.64
N GLU A 326 -5.19 0.13 8.38
CA GLU A 326 -5.55 1.10 9.42
C GLU A 326 -6.50 0.49 10.47
N ALA A 327 -7.44 -0.34 10.03
CA ALA A 327 -8.33 -1.07 10.92
C ALA A 327 -7.55 -2.01 11.86
N MET A 328 -6.52 -2.69 11.34
CA MET A 328 -5.62 -3.49 12.17
C MET A 328 -4.88 -2.63 13.19
N LYS A 329 -4.31 -1.49 12.78
CA LYS A 329 -3.63 -0.56 13.70
C LYS A 329 -4.53 -0.11 14.84
N ALA A 330 -5.79 0.22 14.54
CA ALA A 330 -6.78 0.67 15.53
C ALA A 330 -7.02 -0.35 16.65
N VAL A 331 -7.00 -1.66 16.32
CA VAL A 331 -7.31 -2.73 17.28
C VAL A 331 -6.07 -3.39 17.90
N THR A 332 -4.90 -3.29 17.26
CA THR A 332 -3.66 -3.91 17.77
C THR A 332 -2.73 -2.91 18.45
N HIS A 333 -2.91 -1.60 18.25
CA HIS A 333 -1.98 -0.55 18.68
C HIS A 333 -0.58 -0.63 18.06
N HIS A 334 -0.45 -1.42 16.99
CA HIS A 334 0.80 -1.69 16.30
C HIS A 334 0.89 -0.87 15.00
N MET A 335 2.01 -0.18 14.81
CA MET A 335 2.31 0.80 13.76
C MET A 335 1.61 2.15 13.93
N THR A 336 2.28 3.20 13.46
CA THR A 336 1.74 4.57 13.45
C THR A 336 0.52 4.63 12.50
N PRO A 337 -0.66 5.08 12.98
CA PRO A 337 -1.83 5.25 12.14
C PRO A 337 -1.69 6.45 11.20
N LEU A 338 -2.51 6.48 10.14
CA LEU A 338 -2.65 7.66 9.31
C LEU A 338 -3.05 8.86 10.16
N LYS A 339 -2.45 10.01 9.86
CA LYS A 339 -2.73 11.28 10.53
C LYS A 339 -2.92 12.37 9.48
N GLN A 340 -4.11 12.61 8.96
CA GLN A 340 -5.42 11.98 9.25
C GLN A 340 -6.16 11.69 7.93
N TRP A 341 -6.00 12.58 6.95
CA TRP A 341 -6.53 12.48 5.59
C TRP A 341 -5.44 12.03 4.62
N LEU A 342 -5.69 10.93 3.92
CA LEU A 342 -4.93 10.47 2.77
C LEU A 342 -5.81 10.59 1.53
N TYR A 343 -5.45 11.46 0.60
CA TYR A 343 -6.09 11.56 -0.71
C TYR A 343 -5.24 10.82 -1.74
N ILE A 344 -5.91 10.03 -2.58
CA ILE A 344 -5.27 9.21 -3.61
C ILE A 344 -5.94 9.53 -4.94
N ASP A 345 -5.14 9.85 -5.94
CA ASP A 345 -5.54 9.93 -7.34
C ASP A 345 -4.70 8.97 -8.19
N SER A 346 -5.19 8.67 -9.38
CA SER A 346 -4.46 7.88 -10.38
C SER A 346 -4.78 8.40 -11.79
N ASP A 347 -4.77 9.72 -11.95
CA ASP A 347 -5.14 10.37 -13.23
C ASP A 347 -4.27 9.91 -14.40
N ASP A 348 -3.03 9.55 -14.12
CA ASP A 348 -2.07 9.01 -15.10
C ASP A 348 -2.48 7.65 -15.70
N ALA A 349 -3.49 6.99 -15.12
CA ALA A 349 -4.07 5.77 -15.68
C ALA A 349 -4.96 6.05 -16.91
N LEU A 350 -5.38 7.30 -17.13
CA LEU A 350 -6.19 7.67 -18.29
C LEU A 350 -5.32 7.75 -19.56
N PRO A 351 -5.68 7.06 -20.65
CA PRO A 351 -4.90 7.11 -21.88
C PRO A 351 -4.93 8.50 -22.51
N GLY A 352 -3.77 9.07 -22.80
CA GLY A 352 -3.65 10.39 -23.45
C GLY A 352 -3.78 10.33 -24.98
N ASP A 353 -3.39 11.43 -25.63
CA ASP A 353 -3.41 11.61 -27.08
C ASP A 353 -2.54 10.63 -27.88
N TRP A 354 -1.59 9.97 -27.21
CA TRP A 354 -0.75 8.89 -27.71
C TRP A 354 -1.50 7.56 -27.90
N SER A 355 -2.73 7.45 -27.40
CA SER A 355 -3.56 6.25 -27.49
C SER A 355 -4.81 6.49 -28.33
N GLU A 356 -5.32 5.44 -28.96
CA GLU A 356 -6.63 5.49 -29.61
C GLU A 356 -7.82 5.57 -28.63
N PHE A 357 -7.52 5.50 -27.33
CA PHE A 357 -8.45 5.62 -26.20
C PHE A 357 -8.30 6.96 -25.46
N ASP A 358 -7.80 7.98 -26.15
CA ASP A 358 -7.60 9.33 -25.63
C ASP A 358 -8.80 9.83 -24.80
N TYR A 359 -8.58 10.03 -23.50
CA TYR A 359 -9.60 10.39 -22.54
C TYR A 359 -10.18 11.80 -22.80
N GLU A 360 -9.45 12.68 -23.49
CA GLU A 360 -9.93 14.03 -23.81
C GLU A 360 -10.99 14.01 -24.92
N LYS A 361 -11.04 12.93 -25.71
CA LYS A 361 -12.01 12.72 -26.78
C LYS A 361 -13.29 12.01 -26.33
N LEU A 362 -13.35 11.51 -25.10
CA LEU A 362 -14.51 10.79 -24.58
C LEU A 362 -15.72 11.71 -24.41
N THR A 363 -16.86 11.30 -24.95
CA THR A 363 -18.14 12.00 -24.81
C THR A 363 -19.06 11.35 -23.77
N VAL A 364 -20.16 12.03 -23.44
CA VAL A 364 -21.21 11.48 -22.56
C VAL A 364 -21.79 10.17 -23.12
N GLU A 365 -21.97 10.08 -24.44
CA GLU A 365 -22.51 8.86 -25.06
C GLU A 365 -21.52 7.69 -25.01
N ASP A 366 -20.21 7.95 -25.10
CA ASP A 366 -19.17 6.91 -24.97
C ASP A 366 -19.10 6.29 -23.57
N CYS A 367 -19.61 7.02 -22.57
CA CYS A 367 -19.60 6.64 -21.15
C CYS A 367 -20.99 6.24 -20.63
N LYS A 368 -22.00 6.20 -21.51
CA LYS A 368 -23.39 5.94 -21.14
C LYS A 368 -23.57 4.52 -20.62
N PRO A 369 -24.25 4.29 -19.48
CA PRO A 369 -24.45 2.95 -18.95
C PRO A 369 -25.22 2.06 -19.92
N ARG A 370 -24.81 0.78 -20.00
CA ARG A 370 -25.48 -0.27 -20.79
C ARG A 370 -26.27 -1.24 -19.90
N GLY A 371 -26.33 -0.99 -18.58
CA GLY A 371 -27.07 -1.83 -17.63
C GLY A 371 -26.34 -3.14 -17.33
N CYS A 372 -25.01 -3.11 -17.32
CA CYS A 372 -24.18 -4.29 -17.09
C CYS A 372 -23.11 -4.05 -16.03
N ARG A 373 -22.42 -5.13 -15.64
CA ARG A 373 -21.41 -5.12 -14.56
C ARG A 373 -20.23 -4.17 -14.80
N TYR A 374 -19.98 -3.75 -16.04
CA TYR A 374 -18.85 -2.90 -16.42
C TYR A 374 -19.20 -1.41 -16.51
N ASP A 375 -20.46 -1.01 -16.23
CA ASP A 375 -20.91 0.38 -16.31
C ASP A 375 -20.02 1.33 -15.48
N GLY A 376 -19.53 0.87 -14.31
CA GLY A 376 -18.64 1.66 -13.46
C GLY A 376 -17.28 1.95 -14.08
N GLN A 377 -16.69 0.98 -14.80
CA GLN A 377 -15.41 1.15 -15.47
C GLN A 377 -15.57 1.92 -16.79
N ALA A 378 -16.64 1.65 -17.54
CA ALA A 378 -16.95 2.36 -18.78
C ALA A 378 -17.28 3.84 -18.54
N ALA A 379 -17.80 4.21 -17.36
CA ALA A 379 -18.00 5.61 -16.99
C ALA A 379 -16.68 6.41 -16.91
N VAL A 380 -15.55 5.74 -16.65
CA VAL A 380 -14.23 6.38 -16.55
C VAL A 380 -13.49 6.32 -17.90
N PHE A 381 -13.37 5.12 -18.46
CA PHE A 381 -12.54 4.84 -19.63
C PHE A 381 -13.29 4.80 -20.97
N GLY A 382 -14.63 4.81 -20.94
CA GLY A 382 -15.48 4.65 -22.12
C GLY A 382 -15.63 3.19 -22.59
N TRP A 383 -16.68 2.92 -23.37
CA TRP A 383 -16.97 1.57 -23.85
C TRP A 383 -15.94 1.01 -24.82
N LYS A 384 -15.32 1.86 -25.65
CA LYS A 384 -14.28 1.43 -26.59
C LYS A 384 -13.08 0.79 -25.86
N TYR A 385 -12.68 1.39 -24.74
CA TYR A 385 -11.62 0.83 -23.90
C TYR A 385 -12.06 -0.47 -23.21
N GLN A 386 -13.29 -0.51 -22.69
CA GLN A 386 -13.85 -1.72 -22.08
C GLN A 386 -13.92 -2.90 -23.08
N GLU A 387 -14.30 -2.63 -24.32
CA GLU A 387 -14.33 -3.63 -25.40
C GLU A 387 -12.93 -4.13 -25.72
N ALA A 388 -11.91 -3.25 -25.73
CA ALA A 388 -10.52 -3.67 -25.92
C ALA A 388 -10.06 -4.64 -24.82
N LEU A 389 -10.43 -4.42 -23.55
CA LEU A 389 -10.10 -5.33 -22.44
C LEU A 389 -10.69 -6.73 -22.62
N PHE A 390 -11.90 -6.84 -23.17
CA PHE A 390 -12.55 -8.14 -23.38
C PHE A 390 -11.73 -9.08 -24.27
N HIS A 391 -10.97 -8.52 -25.20
CA HIS A 391 -10.20 -9.27 -26.20
C HIS A 391 -8.73 -9.52 -25.81
N GLN A 392 -8.30 -9.00 -24.65
CA GLN A 392 -6.91 -9.11 -24.20
C GLN A 392 -6.51 -10.56 -23.84
N LYS A 393 -5.24 -10.87 -24.04
CA LYS A 393 -4.60 -12.15 -23.73
C LYS A 393 -3.42 -11.95 -22.79
N TRP A 394 -3.59 -12.33 -21.53
CA TRP A 394 -2.59 -12.09 -20.49
C TRP A 394 -2.07 -13.39 -19.90
N PHE A 395 -0.77 -13.42 -19.60
CA PHE A 395 -0.16 -14.51 -18.84
C PHE A 395 0.16 -14.07 -17.42
N VAL A 396 -0.50 -14.69 -16.44
CA VAL A 396 -0.28 -14.48 -15.01
C VAL A 396 0.65 -15.57 -14.49
N VAL A 397 1.78 -15.18 -13.90
CA VAL A 397 2.81 -16.10 -13.43
C VAL A 397 2.85 -16.13 -11.91
N GLY A 398 2.30 -17.20 -11.33
CA GLY A 398 2.09 -17.36 -9.90
C GLY A 398 0.62 -17.17 -9.52
N ALA A 399 0.12 -18.06 -8.68
CA ALA A 399 -1.23 -18.09 -8.12
C ALA A 399 -1.19 -17.93 -6.58
N GLY A 400 -0.13 -17.32 -6.06
CA GLY A 400 0.02 -16.96 -4.65
C GLY A 400 -0.84 -15.74 -4.25
N ALA A 401 -0.40 -15.00 -3.23
CA ALA A 401 -1.15 -13.86 -2.68
C ALA A 401 -1.42 -12.78 -3.75
N ILE A 402 -0.37 -12.33 -4.43
CA ILE A 402 -0.46 -11.36 -5.53
C ILE A 402 -1.30 -11.93 -6.69
N GLY A 403 -1.10 -13.21 -7.03
CA GLY A 403 -1.81 -13.86 -8.13
C GLY A 403 -3.31 -13.92 -7.91
N CYS A 404 -3.75 -14.19 -6.68
CA CYS A 404 -5.15 -14.17 -6.28
C CYS A 404 -5.79 -12.78 -6.49
N GLU A 405 -5.10 -11.73 -6.05
CA GLU A 405 -5.57 -10.34 -6.18
C GLU A 405 -5.58 -9.88 -7.65
N LEU A 406 -4.52 -10.19 -8.41
CA LEU A 406 -4.45 -9.89 -9.84
C LEU A 406 -5.59 -10.55 -10.60
N LEU A 407 -5.84 -11.84 -10.38
CA LEU A 407 -6.93 -12.54 -11.07
C LEU A 407 -8.30 -11.97 -10.73
N LYS A 408 -8.55 -11.62 -9.47
CA LYS A 408 -9.77 -10.93 -9.06
C LYS A 408 -9.91 -9.60 -9.80
N ASN A 409 -8.84 -8.79 -9.84
CA ASN A 409 -8.85 -7.50 -10.54
C ASN A 409 -9.12 -7.67 -12.04
N LEU A 410 -8.36 -8.53 -12.72
CA LEU A 410 -8.51 -8.80 -14.16
C LEU A 410 -9.93 -9.26 -14.50
N ALA A 411 -10.50 -10.18 -13.73
CA ALA A 411 -11.86 -10.66 -13.94
C ALA A 411 -12.92 -9.58 -13.70
N MET A 412 -12.76 -8.75 -12.67
CA MET A 412 -13.69 -7.65 -12.39
C MET A 412 -13.58 -6.51 -13.42
N MET A 413 -12.39 -6.27 -13.98
CA MET A 413 -12.16 -5.35 -15.10
C MET A 413 -12.72 -5.87 -16.44
N GLY A 414 -13.07 -7.16 -16.51
CA GLY A 414 -13.54 -7.78 -17.75
C GLY A 414 -12.42 -8.23 -18.68
N VAL A 415 -11.17 -8.32 -18.22
CA VAL A 415 -10.07 -8.82 -19.06
C VAL A 415 -10.40 -10.24 -19.52
N ALA A 416 -10.20 -10.51 -20.82
CA ALA A 416 -10.46 -11.81 -21.43
C ALA A 416 -11.92 -12.30 -21.32
N CYS A 417 -12.89 -11.39 -21.22
CA CYS A 417 -14.31 -11.74 -21.11
C CYS A 417 -15.08 -11.70 -22.45
N GLY A 418 -14.38 -11.53 -23.57
CA GLY A 418 -14.97 -11.55 -24.91
C GLY A 418 -14.26 -12.49 -25.87
N ASP A 419 -14.74 -12.51 -27.10
CA ASP A 419 -14.25 -13.42 -28.14
C ASP A 419 -12.74 -13.26 -28.37
N GLY A 420 -12.01 -14.38 -28.32
CA GLY A 420 -10.56 -14.39 -28.51
C GLY A 420 -9.73 -13.90 -27.31
N GLY A 421 -10.34 -13.31 -26.27
CA GLY A 421 -9.66 -13.00 -25.02
C GLY A 421 -9.28 -14.28 -24.25
N LEU A 422 -8.14 -14.25 -23.55
CA LEU A 422 -7.67 -15.40 -22.74
C LEU A 422 -6.71 -15.00 -21.63
N ILE A 423 -7.02 -15.35 -20.38
CA ILE A 423 -6.04 -15.36 -19.30
C ILE A 423 -5.40 -16.75 -19.22
N LYS A 424 -4.08 -16.82 -19.28
CA LYS A 424 -3.32 -18.01 -18.91
C LYS A 424 -2.76 -17.81 -17.52
N ILE A 425 -2.87 -18.79 -16.63
CA ILE A 425 -2.23 -18.76 -15.32
C ILE A 425 -1.39 -20.00 -15.09
N THR A 426 -0.20 -19.86 -14.53
CA THR A 426 0.62 -21.00 -14.09
C THR A 426 1.09 -20.87 -12.66
N ASP A 427 1.09 -21.98 -11.94
CA ASP A 427 1.71 -22.13 -10.62
C ASP A 427 1.94 -23.63 -10.37
N MET A 428 3.16 -24.00 -9.97
CA MET A 428 3.53 -25.39 -9.72
C MET A 428 3.06 -25.91 -8.36
N ASP A 429 2.80 -25.01 -7.42
CA ASP A 429 2.57 -25.33 -6.03
C ASP A 429 1.17 -25.90 -5.77
N GLN A 430 1.06 -26.58 -4.64
CA GLN A 430 -0.21 -26.96 -4.04
C GLN A 430 -0.61 -25.97 -2.96
N ILE A 431 -1.90 -25.92 -2.65
CA ILE A 431 -2.46 -25.08 -1.60
C ILE A 431 -2.11 -25.67 -0.23
N GLU A 432 -1.52 -24.85 0.63
CA GLU A 432 -1.28 -25.18 2.04
C GLU A 432 -2.20 -24.40 2.98
N ILE A 433 -2.40 -24.90 4.21
CA ILE A 433 -3.20 -24.20 5.24
C ILE A 433 -2.66 -22.78 5.49
N SER A 434 -1.32 -22.65 5.53
CA SER A 434 -0.63 -21.37 5.74
C SER A 434 -0.90 -20.33 4.65
N ASN A 435 -1.44 -20.73 3.50
CA ASN A 435 -1.73 -19.86 2.37
C ASN A 435 -3.08 -19.15 2.51
N LEU A 436 -4.04 -19.78 3.20
CA LEU A 436 -5.43 -19.32 3.28
C LEU A 436 -5.59 -17.93 3.92
N ASN A 437 -4.62 -17.50 4.74
CA ASN A 437 -4.66 -16.19 5.38
C ASN A 437 -4.50 -15.01 4.41
N ARG A 438 -3.99 -15.24 3.20
CA ARG A 438 -3.67 -14.19 2.21
C ARG A 438 -3.97 -14.57 0.75
N GLN A 439 -4.43 -15.80 0.51
CA GLN A 439 -4.78 -16.32 -0.82
C GLN A 439 -6.27 -16.64 -0.83
N PHE A 440 -7.08 -15.59 -0.78
CA PHE A 440 -8.52 -15.65 -0.50
C PHE A 440 -9.36 -16.36 -1.59
N LEU A 441 -8.76 -16.74 -2.72
CA LEU A 441 -9.42 -17.60 -3.72
C LEU A 441 -9.55 -19.05 -3.25
N PHE A 442 -8.78 -19.45 -2.25
CA PHE A 442 -8.71 -20.81 -1.74
C PHE A 442 -9.55 -20.97 -0.47
N ARG A 443 -10.03 -22.18 -0.24
CA ARG A 443 -10.74 -22.58 0.99
C ARG A 443 -10.06 -23.77 1.63
N MET A 444 -10.47 -24.06 2.87
CA MET A 444 -9.94 -25.20 3.62
C MET A 444 -10.10 -26.54 2.87
N HIS A 445 -11.16 -26.69 2.07
CA HIS A 445 -11.39 -27.90 1.27
C HIS A 445 -10.53 -28.00 0.00
N ASP A 446 -9.84 -26.93 -0.39
CA ASP A 446 -8.93 -26.92 -1.55
C ASP A 446 -7.48 -27.29 -1.17
N VAL A 447 -7.18 -27.52 0.12
CA VAL A 447 -5.82 -27.85 0.59
C VAL A 447 -5.31 -29.13 -0.08
N GLY A 448 -4.12 -29.05 -0.68
CA GLY A 448 -3.50 -30.12 -1.48
C GLY A 448 -3.76 -30.02 -2.99
N ASP A 449 -4.77 -29.26 -3.42
CA ASP A 449 -5.03 -29.02 -4.85
C ASP A 449 -4.02 -28.03 -5.44
N LYS A 450 -3.87 -28.03 -6.77
CA LYS A 450 -3.00 -27.09 -7.50
C LYS A 450 -3.54 -25.67 -7.44
N LYS A 451 -2.71 -24.71 -7.01
CA LYS A 451 -3.10 -23.30 -6.83
C LYS A 451 -3.72 -22.71 -8.09
N SER A 452 -3.06 -22.85 -9.24
CA SER A 452 -3.51 -22.28 -10.52
C SER A 452 -4.88 -22.81 -10.97
N VAL A 453 -5.12 -24.11 -10.79
CA VAL A 453 -6.38 -24.78 -11.18
C VAL A 453 -7.53 -24.28 -10.31
N VAL A 454 -7.34 -24.26 -8.99
CA VAL A 454 -8.35 -23.76 -8.05
C VAL A 454 -8.59 -22.27 -8.26
N ALA A 455 -7.53 -21.48 -8.47
CA ALA A 455 -7.65 -20.04 -8.73
C ALA A 455 -8.46 -19.78 -10.01
N GLY A 456 -8.14 -20.48 -11.11
CA GLY A 456 -8.88 -20.37 -12.37
C GLY A 456 -10.36 -20.74 -12.22
N ARG A 457 -10.67 -21.76 -11.42
CA ARG A 457 -12.05 -22.15 -11.07
C ARG A 457 -12.74 -21.07 -10.22
N ALA A 458 -12.08 -20.55 -9.19
CA ALA A 458 -12.64 -19.56 -8.27
C ALA A 458 -13.00 -18.26 -8.98
N VAL A 459 -12.16 -17.80 -9.91
CA VAL A 459 -12.34 -16.53 -10.61
C VAL A 459 -13.57 -16.55 -11.54
N LYS A 460 -13.92 -17.71 -12.10
CA LYS A 460 -15.17 -17.90 -12.85
C LYS A 460 -16.43 -17.68 -12.01
N ASN A 461 -16.34 -17.75 -10.68
CA ASN A 461 -17.45 -17.41 -9.80
C ASN A 461 -17.64 -15.90 -9.66
N PHE A 462 -16.59 -15.09 -9.79
CA PHE A 462 -16.70 -13.63 -9.84
C PHE A 462 -17.22 -13.17 -11.20
N ASN A 463 -16.66 -13.73 -12.26
CA ASN A 463 -17.06 -13.40 -13.62
C ASN A 463 -17.15 -14.66 -14.47
N LYS A 464 -18.38 -15.04 -14.84
CA LYS A 464 -18.63 -16.25 -15.64
C LYS A 464 -18.14 -16.12 -17.08
N ASP A 465 -17.96 -14.90 -17.56
CA ASP A 465 -17.57 -14.60 -18.93
C ASP A 465 -16.04 -14.70 -19.12
N VAL A 466 -15.26 -14.80 -18.02
CA VAL A 466 -13.80 -14.86 -18.11
C VAL A 466 -13.33 -16.15 -18.77
N HIS A 467 -12.53 -16.01 -19.82
CA HIS A 467 -11.81 -17.10 -20.45
C HIS A 467 -10.46 -17.27 -19.76
N ILE A 468 -10.29 -18.39 -19.06
CA ILE A 468 -9.07 -18.70 -18.31
C ILE A 468 -8.63 -20.14 -18.52
N GLU A 469 -7.33 -20.31 -18.78
CA GLU A 469 -6.61 -21.58 -18.91
C GLU A 469 -5.59 -21.68 -17.77
N ALA A 470 -5.68 -22.75 -16.98
CA ALA A 470 -4.78 -23.00 -15.85
C ALA A 470 -3.74 -24.07 -16.21
N LEU A 471 -2.48 -23.73 -15.99
CA LEU A 471 -1.28 -24.56 -16.15
C LEU A 471 -0.66 -24.82 -14.78
N ALA A 472 0.10 -25.90 -14.62
CA ALA A 472 0.70 -26.29 -13.34
C ALA A 472 2.23 -26.37 -13.40
N GLU A 473 2.83 -25.66 -14.35
CA GLU A 473 4.23 -25.80 -14.71
C GLU A 473 5.04 -24.64 -14.13
N ARG A 474 6.24 -24.95 -13.61
CA ARG A 474 7.17 -23.93 -13.14
C ARG A 474 7.68 -23.14 -14.34
N VAL A 475 7.68 -21.81 -14.29
CA VAL A 475 8.38 -21.03 -15.31
C VAL A 475 9.88 -21.19 -15.15
N GLY A 476 10.57 -21.53 -16.23
CA GLY A 476 11.99 -21.80 -16.22
C GLY A 476 12.50 -22.29 -17.56
N THR A 477 13.81 -22.43 -17.67
CA THR A 477 14.46 -22.91 -18.89
C THR A 477 14.08 -24.35 -19.23
N ASP A 478 13.71 -25.15 -18.23
CA ASP A 478 13.26 -26.53 -18.35
C ASP A 478 11.85 -26.68 -18.95
N THR A 479 11.01 -25.65 -18.87
CA THR A 479 9.63 -25.66 -19.37
C THR A 479 9.41 -24.84 -20.64
N GLU A 480 10.48 -24.41 -21.32
CA GLU A 480 10.38 -23.65 -22.58
C GLU A 480 9.75 -24.45 -23.73
N HIS A 481 9.73 -25.77 -23.65
CA HIS A 481 8.98 -26.60 -24.60
C HIS A 481 7.46 -26.42 -24.49
N ILE A 482 6.96 -25.99 -23.31
CA ILE A 482 5.57 -25.61 -23.04
C ILE A 482 5.39 -24.11 -23.30
N PHE A 483 6.26 -23.28 -22.72
CA PHE A 483 6.26 -21.82 -22.84
C PHE A 483 7.13 -21.35 -24.03
N ASN A 484 6.84 -21.90 -25.20
CA ASN A 484 7.59 -21.69 -26.44
C ASN A 484 7.20 -20.39 -27.17
N ASP A 485 7.75 -20.19 -28.38
CA ASP A 485 7.46 -19.01 -29.22
C ASP A 485 5.95 -18.86 -29.50
N ASP A 486 5.27 -19.95 -29.89
CA ASP A 486 3.83 -19.96 -30.18
C ASP A 486 2.96 -19.58 -28.97
N PHE A 487 3.48 -19.75 -27.75
CA PHE A 487 2.82 -19.34 -26.52
C PHE A 487 2.91 -17.82 -26.34
N PHE A 488 4.12 -17.27 -26.39
CA PHE A 488 4.37 -15.86 -26.08
C PHE A 488 3.93 -14.91 -27.19
N GLU A 489 4.07 -15.30 -28.48
CA GLU A 489 3.68 -14.46 -29.63
C GLU A 489 2.18 -14.13 -29.67
N LYS A 490 1.35 -14.85 -28.92
CA LYS A 490 -0.11 -14.65 -28.85
C LYS A 490 -0.54 -13.79 -27.68
N LEU A 491 0.36 -13.39 -26.78
CA LEU A 491 0.04 -12.61 -25.60
C LEU A 491 0.07 -11.12 -25.89
N ASP A 492 -0.72 -10.36 -25.15
CA ASP A 492 -0.70 -8.90 -25.11
C ASP A 492 0.14 -8.38 -23.93
N GLY A 493 0.38 -9.21 -22.91
CA GLY A 493 1.18 -8.86 -21.74
C GLY A 493 1.36 -9.99 -20.74
N VAL A 494 2.26 -9.75 -19.78
CA VAL A 494 2.59 -10.68 -18.68
C VAL A 494 2.44 -9.95 -17.34
N ALA A 495 1.88 -10.62 -16.34
CA ALA A 495 1.81 -10.12 -14.97
C ALA A 495 2.45 -11.11 -14.00
N ASN A 496 3.52 -10.70 -13.34
CA ASN A 496 4.23 -11.52 -12.36
C ASN A 496 3.59 -11.43 -10.98
N ALA A 497 3.49 -12.59 -10.34
CA ALA A 497 3.07 -12.80 -8.96
C ALA A 497 4.02 -13.79 -8.26
N LEU A 498 5.33 -13.56 -8.46
CA LEU A 498 6.42 -14.45 -8.08
C LEU A 498 6.94 -14.14 -6.67
N ASP A 499 7.67 -15.07 -6.07
CA ASP A 499 8.24 -14.95 -4.72
C ASP A 499 9.78 -14.98 -4.68
N ASN A 500 10.43 -15.25 -5.81
CA ASN A 500 11.89 -15.33 -5.92
C ASN A 500 12.42 -14.48 -7.09
N VAL A 501 13.66 -14.00 -6.95
CA VAL A 501 14.30 -13.08 -7.93
C VAL A 501 14.67 -13.80 -9.23
N ASP A 502 15.00 -15.09 -9.18
CA ASP A 502 15.42 -15.85 -10.35
C ASP A 502 14.29 -16.02 -11.37
N ALA A 503 13.08 -16.37 -10.91
CA ALA A 503 11.90 -16.47 -11.77
C ALA A 503 11.53 -15.09 -12.34
N ARG A 504 11.65 -14.00 -11.57
CA ARG A 504 11.42 -12.64 -12.05
C ARG A 504 12.37 -12.29 -13.20
N ARG A 505 13.68 -12.52 -13.01
CA ARG A 505 14.70 -12.30 -14.04
C ARG A 505 14.50 -13.20 -15.26
N TYR A 506 14.03 -14.42 -15.06
CA TYR A 506 13.66 -15.30 -16.18
C TYR A 506 12.52 -14.69 -17.00
N MET A 507 11.40 -14.33 -16.36
CA MET A 507 10.25 -13.75 -17.04
C MET A 507 10.57 -12.42 -17.71
N ASP A 508 11.34 -11.55 -17.05
CA ASP A 508 11.83 -10.29 -17.63
C ASP A 508 12.58 -10.51 -18.95
N ARG A 509 13.53 -11.46 -18.99
CA ARG A 509 14.26 -11.80 -20.22
C ARG A 509 13.33 -12.30 -21.33
N ARG A 510 12.32 -13.12 -20.99
CA ARG A 510 11.33 -13.60 -21.97
C ARG A 510 10.48 -12.43 -22.50
N CYS A 511 10.00 -11.55 -21.63
CA CYS A 511 9.23 -10.37 -22.02
C CYS A 511 10.03 -9.41 -22.90
N VAL A 512 11.31 -9.18 -22.60
CA VAL A 512 12.20 -8.38 -23.46
C VAL A 512 12.37 -9.03 -24.84
N PHE A 513 12.58 -10.35 -24.89
CA PHE A 513 12.77 -11.08 -26.14
C PHE A 513 11.53 -11.01 -27.05
N TYR A 514 10.34 -11.28 -26.51
CA TYR A 514 9.06 -11.25 -27.25
C TYR A 514 8.41 -9.86 -27.33
N ARG A 515 9.04 -8.84 -26.73
CA ARG A 515 8.54 -7.45 -26.70
C ARG A 515 7.15 -7.34 -26.10
N LEU A 516 6.95 -8.01 -24.97
CA LEU A 516 5.70 -7.98 -24.21
C LEU A 516 5.83 -7.01 -23.03
N PRO A 517 4.79 -6.20 -22.74
CA PRO A 517 4.65 -5.51 -21.47
C PRO A 517 4.72 -6.51 -20.30
N LEU A 518 5.42 -6.13 -19.24
CA LEU A 518 5.51 -6.88 -18.00
C LEU A 518 5.09 -6.00 -16.82
N LEU A 519 4.12 -6.49 -16.06
CA LEU A 519 3.72 -5.95 -14.76
C LEU A 519 4.40 -6.75 -13.65
N GLU A 520 5.32 -6.12 -12.93
CA GLU A 520 6.07 -6.74 -11.83
C GLU A 520 5.63 -6.15 -10.48
N SER A 521 5.57 -7.02 -9.45
CA SER A 521 5.24 -6.58 -8.09
C SER A 521 5.83 -7.50 -7.03
N GLY A 522 6.11 -6.92 -5.86
CA GLY A 522 6.68 -7.61 -4.71
C GLY A 522 6.08 -7.13 -3.40
N THR A 523 6.08 -8.00 -2.39
CA THR A 523 5.64 -7.65 -1.03
C THR A 523 6.57 -8.27 0.00
N MET A 524 6.78 -7.57 1.12
CA MET A 524 7.53 -8.06 2.28
C MET A 524 6.94 -7.46 3.55
N GLY A 525 6.14 -8.23 4.28
CA GLY A 525 5.40 -7.74 5.44
C GLY A 525 4.42 -6.63 5.02
N THR A 526 4.56 -5.44 5.60
CA THR A 526 3.76 -4.24 5.27
C THR A 526 4.35 -3.40 4.13
N LYS A 527 5.47 -3.82 3.54
CA LYS A 527 6.11 -3.16 2.40
C LYS A 527 5.65 -3.80 1.09
N GLY A 528 5.54 -2.99 0.06
CA GLY A 528 5.27 -3.45 -1.30
C GLY A 528 5.88 -2.54 -2.35
N ASN A 529 6.10 -3.07 -3.54
CA ASN A 529 6.59 -2.32 -4.69
C ASN A 529 5.91 -2.82 -5.98
N THR A 530 5.83 -1.94 -6.96
CA THR A 530 5.35 -2.24 -8.31
C THR A 530 6.30 -1.64 -9.33
N GLN A 531 6.55 -2.35 -10.43
CA GLN A 531 7.34 -1.86 -11.56
C GLN A 531 6.66 -2.27 -12.86
N VAL A 532 6.59 -1.33 -13.81
CA VAL A 532 6.10 -1.60 -15.16
C VAL A 532 7.29 -1.61 -16.12
N VAL A 533 7.37 -2.67 -16.94
CA VAL A 533 8.32 -2.76 -18.05
C VAL A 533 7.52 -2.68 -19.35
N TYR A 534 7.71 -1.60 -20.10
CA TYR A 534 7.04 -1.37 -21.37
C TYR A 534 8.03 -1.40 -22.53
N PRO A 535 7.81 -2.26 -23.55
CA PRO A 535 8.73 -2.42 -24.67
C PRO A 535 9.11 -1.11 -25.33
N HIS A 536 10.41 -0.92 -25.58
CA HIS A 536 10.97 0.27 -26.23
C HIS A 536 10.73 1.61 -25.52
N LEU A 537 10.28 1.60 -24.26
CA LEU A 537 10.00 2.81 -23.48
C LEU A 537 10.76 2.84 -22.15
N THR A 538 10.63 1.79 -21.34
CA THR A 538 11.27 1.72 -20.01
C THR A 538 12.47 0.77 -20.02
N GLU A 539 13.28 0.82 -18.96
CA GLU A 539 14.24 -0.25 -18.68
C GLU A 539 13.54 -1.55 -18.29
N SER A 540 14.28 -2.66 -18.37
CA SER A 540 13.83 -3.99 -17.93
C SER A 540 14.03 -4.18 -16.42
N TYR A 541 13.35 -5.16 -15.80
CA TYR A 541 13.55 -5.46 -14.38
C TYR A 541 15.01 -5.81 -14.08
N GLY A 542 15.67 -6.57 -14.95
CA GLY A 542 17.09 -6.93 -14.81
C GLY A 542 18.10 -5.82 -15.06
N SER A 543 17.66 -4.58 -15.38
CA SER A 543 18.55 -3.44 -15.62
C SER A 543 19.07 -2.82 -14.32
N SER A 544 18.35 -2.97 -13.22
CA SER A 544 18.75 -2.53 -11.89
C SER A 544 19.17 -3.71 -11.01
N VAL A 545 19.97 -3.43 -9.98
CA VAL A 545 20.49 -4.46 -9.07
C VAL A 545 19.95 -4.23 -7.67
N ASP A 546 19.11 -5.16 -7.23
CA ASP A 546 18.68 -5.24 -5.84
C ASP A 546 19.84 -5.65 -4.92
N PRO A 547 19.86 -5.20 -3.65
CA PRO A 547 20.81 -5.67 -2.67
C PRO A 547 20.78 -7.21 -2.57
N PRO A 548 21.94 -7.88 -2.52
CA PRO A 548 21.98 -9.33 -2.36
C PRO A 548 21.40 -9.74 -1.01
N GLU A 549 20.93 -10.98 -0.92
CA GLU A 549 20.59 -11.57 0.38
C GLU A 549 21.81 -11.54 1.31
N LYS A 550 21.58 -11.29 2.60
CA LYS A 550 22.66 -11.25 3.59
C LYS A 550 23.21 -12.65 3.80
N GLU A 551 24.38 -12.93 3.24
CA GLU A 551 25.14 -14.14 3.52
C GLU A 551 25.95 -14.00 4.81
N ILE A 552 25.85 -14.99 5.70
CA ILE A 552 26.65 -15.04 6.93
C ILE A 552 28.03 -15.63 6.57
N PRO A 553 29.15 -14.97 6.94
CA PRO A 553 30.47 -15.52 6.67
C PRO A 553 30.65 -16.93 7.25
N ILE A 554 31.19 -17.84 6.44
CA ILE A 554 31.38 -19.26 6.82
C ILE A 554 32.20 -19.42 8.12
N CYS A 555 33.19 -18.55 8.33
CA CYS A 555 34.01 -18.57 9.56
C CYS A 555 33.15 -18.27 10.81
N THR A 556 32.24 -17.31 10.71
CA THR A 556 31.28 -16.96 11.77
C THR A 556 30.34 -18.12 12.06
N LEU A 557 29.76 -18.75 11.03
CA LEU A 557 28.87 -19.90 11.19
C LEU A 557 29.55 -21.11 11.85
N LYS A 558 30.79 -21.41 11.48
CA LYS A 558 31.49 -22.62 11.95
C LYS A 558 32.12 -22.46 13.32
N ASN A 559 32.72 -21.30 13.60
CA ASN A 559 33.63 -21.16 14.75
C ASN A 559 33.22 -20.05 15.72
N PHE A 560 32.56 -18.99 15.25
CA PHE A 560 32.32 -17.78 16.05
C PHE A 560 30.87 -17.25 15.96
N PRO A 561 29.84 -18.06 16.24
CA PRO A 561 28.46 -17.59 16.23
C PRO A 561 28.21 -16.66 17.42
N ASN A 562 27.77 -15.43 17.16
CA ASN A 562 27.41 -14.43 18.16
C ASN A 562 25.92 -14.00 18.09
N GLU A 563 25.19 -14.42 17.05
CA GLU A 563 23.75 -14.18 16.89
C GLU A 563 22.99 -15.51 16.81
N ILE A 564 21.73 -15.53 17.22
CA ILE A 564 20.91 -16.75 17.18
C ILE A 564 20.73 -17.25 15.74
N GLN A 565 20.65 -16.34 14.77
CA GLN A 565 20.56 -16.60 13.34
C GLN A 565 21.73 -17.45 12.84
N HIS A 566 22.94 -17.22 13.38
CA HIS A 566 24.13 -18.00 13.01
C HIS A 566 23.98 -19.46 13.43
N THR A 567 23.48 -19.70 14.65
CA THR A 567 23.25 -21.07 15.15
C THR A 567 22.10 -21.78 14.42
N ILE A 568 21.07 -21.04 14.00
CA ILE A 568 19.95 -21.58 13.22
C ILE A 568 20.43 -22.00 11.82
N GLN A 569 21.19 -21.14 11.13
CA GLN A 569 21.74 -21.49 9.81
C GLN A 569 22.70 -22.67 9.92
N TRP A 570 23.57 -22.69 10.93
CA TRP A 570 24.43 -23.85 11.22
C TRP A 570 23.62 -25.14 11.45
N ALA A 571 22.53 -25.08 12.22
CA ALA A 571 21.67 -26.22 12.47
C ALA A 571 20.93 -26.71 11.20
N ARG A 572 20.53 -25.78 10.32
CA ARG A 572 19.95 -26.10 9.02
C ARG A 572 20.97 -26.83 8.13
N ASP A 573 22.20 -26.34 8.08
CA ASP A 573 23.28 -26.96 7.30
C ASP A 573 23.65 -28.35 7.83
N LEU A 574 23.39 -28.64 9.11
CA LEU A 574 23.58 -29.96 9.73
C LEU A 574 22.41 -30.92 9.45
N PHE A 575 21.20 -30.39 9.26
CA PHE A 575 20.00 -31.19 9.01
C PHE A 575 19.92 -31.72 7.57
N VAL A 576 20.36 -30.89 6.61
CA VAL A 576 20.47 -31.24 5.18
C VAL A 576 21.65 -32.16 4.96
#